data_AF-A0A9P4U598-F1
#
_entry.id   AF-A0A9P4U598-F1
#
_cell.length_a   1.000
_cell.length_b   1.000
_cell.length_c   1.000
_cell.angle_alpha   90.00
_cell.angle_beta   90.00
_cell.angle_gamma   90.00
#
_symmetry.space_group_name_H-M   'P 1'
#
loop_
_entity.id
_entity.type
_entity.pdbx_description
1 polymer ?
#
loop_
_entity_poly.entity_id
_entity_poly.type
_entity_poly.pdbx_seq_one_letter_code
_entity_poly.pdbx_strand_id
1 'polypeptide(L)'
;MAAIHVLDNYYLAITFLITVAYQLFHFAIAFSLKFDKLTDWAGGTNFVLLAILTLSFSENRGDARNIVVSVFMMAWAARLSGFLLFRILKTGKDDRFDDKRDKFWSFLGFWVFQMLWVWTCSLPVTISNSPKVTQFRQPGFGTGCDIAGIVLFAIGFIMESVSDVQKYRFRSVHGNDGEVCDVGFFAWTRHPNYFGEILIQFAIFTIAVAPAANNYVRGGPSAALYASILGPIFLTSLLMFLSGLPLQERPGAKKRYEKGIKWPEYERYLRRTSILIPFPPQLYEKMPVILKRTVFLEFPLYVFDPAKHADQSKVQANSAEEGRVRPSDEQGLRS
;
A
#
# COMPACT_ATOMS: atom_id res chain seq x y z
N MET A 1 9.73 34.45 9.83
CA MET A 1 11.08 33.86 9.65
C MET A 1 11.24 33.51 8.18
N ALA A 2 12.42 33.76 7.59
CA ALA A 2 12.67 33.51 6.17
C ALA A 2 12.85 32.00 5.87
N ALA A 3 12.59 31.60 4.63
CA ALA A 3 12.80 30.24 4.14
C ALA A 3 14.26 29.86 4.29
N ILE A 4 14.50 28.64 4.75
CA ILE A 4 15.83 28.06 4.64
C ILE A 4 15.97 27.53 3.22
N HIS A 5 16.75 28.23 2.41
CA HIS A 5 17.22 27.73 1.11
C HIS A 5 18.36 26.75 1.38
N VAL A 6 18.27 25.53 0.85
CA VAL A 6 19.27 24.48 1.10
C VAL A 6 20.08 24.19 -0.16
N LEU A 7 19.63 23.25 -1.00
CA LEU A 7 20.30 22.86 -2.25
C LEU A 7 19.51 23.29 -3.49
N ASP A 8 18.18 23.33 -3.37
CA ASP A 8 17.26 23.80 -4.38
C ASP A 8 16.03 24.42 -3.71
N ASN A 9 15.25 25.19 -4.47
CA ASN A 9 14.10 25.93 -3.95
C ASN A 9 12.81 25.09 -3.86
N TYR A 10 12.84 23.81 -4.26
CA TYR A 10 11.74 22.85 -4.14
C TYR A 10 11.99 21.79 -3.06
N TYR A 11 13.14 21.82 -2.39
CA TYR A 11 13.62 20.79 -1.46
C TYR A 11 13.81 19.39 -2.07
N LEU A 12 13.85 19.27 -3.39
CA LEU A 12 13.95 17.97 -4.07
C LEU A 12 15.31 17.31 -3.86
N ALA A 13 16.41 18.05 -3.99
CA ALA A 13 17.76 17.53 -3.87
C ALA A 13 18.07 17.14 -2.43
N ILE A 14 17.71 17.98 -1.46
CA ILE A 14 17.97 17.68 -0.04
C ILE A 14 17.16 16.47 0.43
N THR A 15 15.87 16.37 0.08
CA THR A 15 15.04 15.22 0.46
C THR A 15 15.50 13.93 -0.23
N PHE A 16 15.99 14.01 -1.46
CA PHE A 16 16.57 12.87 -2.17
C PHE A 16 17.86 12.38 -1.49
N LEU A 17 18.81 13.28 -1.21
CA LEU A 17 20.07 12.92 -0.56
C LEU A 17 19.86 12.34 0.83
N ILE A 18 18.94 12.91 1.61
CA ILE A 18 18.58 12.38 2.94
C ILE A 18 17.96 10.99 2.80
N THR A 19 17.05 10.81 1.83
CA THR A 19 16.47 9.49 1.56
C THR A 19 17.54 8.46 1.22
N VAL A 20 18.45 8.79 0.31
CA VAL A 20 19.55 7.89 -0.09
C VAL A 20 20.43 7.56 1.11
N ALA A 21 20.90 8.56 1.85
CA ALA A 21 21.77 8.36 3.02
C ALA A 21 21.06 7.53 4.11
N TYR A 22 19.82 7.86 4.43
CA TYR A 22 19.04 7.15 5.45
C TYR A 22 18.78 5.69 5.08
N GLN A 23 18.38 5.43 3.84
CA GLN A 23 18.09 4.08 3.36
C GLN A 23 19.36 3.25 3.21
N LEU A 24 20.48 3.83 2.76
CA LEU A 24 21.76 3.12 2.69
C LEU A 24 22.32 2.80 4.08
N PHE A 25 22.14 3.70 5.06
CA PHE A 25 22.51 3.42 6.45
C PHE A 25 21.74 2.21 7.00
N HIS A 26 20.42 2.16 6.81
CA HIS A 26 19.62 1.03 7.27
C HIS A 26 19.88 -0.25 6.47
N PHE A 27 20.17 -0.14 5.17
CA PHE A 27 20.64 -1.25 4.35
C PHE A 27 21.92 -1.87 4.92
N ALA A 28 22.91 -1.04 5.29
CA ALA A 28 24.18 -1.51 5.83
C ALA A 28 23.97 -2.28 7.14
N ILE A 29 23.07 -1.80 8.01
CA ILE A 29 22.67 -2.51 9.25
C ILE A 29 21.95 -3.82 8.91
N ALA A 30 20.91 -3.76 8.08
CA ALA A 30 20.06 -4.90 7.77
C ALA A 30 20.83 -6.02 7.05
N PHE A 31 21.77 -5.67 6.16
CA PHE A 31 22.61 -6.62 5.45
C PHE A 31 23.66 -7.25 6.38
N SER A 32 24.33 -6.45 7.19
CA SER A 32 25.37 -6.92 8.13
C SER A 32 24.79 -7.81 9.24
N LEU A 33 23.62 -7.45 9.78
CA LEU A 33 22.97 -8.16 10.88
C LEU A 33 21.96 -9.22 10.41
N LYS A 34 21.77 -9.38 9.10
CA LYS A 34 20.73 -10.26 8.50
C LYS A 34 19.34 -10.00 9.09
N PHE A 35 19.05 -8.73 9.36
CA PHE A 35 17.87 -8.27 10.07
C PHE A 35 16.90 -7.59 9.11
N ASP A 36 16.06 -8.40 8.48
CA ASP A 36 15.02 -8.02 7.52
C ASP A 36 13.84 -7.27 8.16
N LYS A 37 13.63 -7.44 9.47
CA LYS A 37 12.56 -6.80 10.24
C LYS A 37 12.63 -5.26 10.27
N LEU A 38 13.78 -4.69 9.93
CA LEU A 38 14.01 -3.24 9.92
C LEU A 38 13.55 -2.55 8.63
N THR A 39 13.32 -3.31 7.56
CA THR A 39 13.08 -2.76 6.21
C THR A 39 11.85 -1.85 6.15
N ASP A 40 10.68 -2.38 6.52
CA ASP A 40 9.42 -1.63 6.53
C ASP A 40 9.44 -0.46 7.54
N TRP A 41 10.15 -0.62 8.66
CA TRP A 41 10.32 0.44 9.66
C TRP A 41 11.12 1.61 9.09
N ALA A 42 12.26 1.33 8.45
CA ALA A 42 13.12 2.33 7.82
C ALA A 42 12.39 3.09 6.69
N GLY A 43 11.49 2.41 5.95
CA GLY A 43 10.63 3.08 4.98
C GLY A 43 9.72 4.13 5.62
N GLY A 44 8.92 3.73 6.62
CA GLY A 44 7.96 4.63 7.27
C GLY A 44 8.60 5.75 8.09
N THR A 45 9.69 5.48 8.81
CA THR A 45 10.39 6.55 9.55
C THR A 45 11.04 7.58 8.63
N ASN A 46 11.46 7.18 7.43
CA ASN A 46 11.97 8.11 6.44
C ASN A 46 10.89 9.08 5.93
N PHE A 47 9.66 8.60 5.70
CA PHE A 47 8.52 9.49 5.39
C PHE A 47 8.28 10.51 6.51
N VAL A 48 8.28 10.07 7.77
CA VAL A 48 8.14 10.96 8.94
C VAL A 48 9.26 12.00 8.96
N LEU A 49 10.51 11.57 8.75
CA LEU A 49 11.67 12.45 8.71
C LEU A 49 11.54 13.52 7.63
N LEU A 50 11.15 13.15 6.39
CA LEU A 50 10.97 14.11 5.31
C LEU A 50 9.85 15.11 5.61
N ALA A 51 8.73 14.67 6.19
CA ALA A 51 7.62 15.54 6.56
C ALA A 51 8.01 16.56 7.65
N ILE A 52 8.74 16.12 8.68
CA ILE A 52 9.25 16.99 9.75
C ILE A 52 10.26 17.99 9.19
N LEU A 53 11.22 17.52 8.40
CA LEU A 53 12.32 18.33 7.88
C LEU A 53 11.81 19.41 6.92
N THR A 54 10.98 19.05 5.96
CA THR A 54 10.44 20.01 4.98
C THR A 54 9.55 21.04 5.65
N LEU A 55 8.71 20.66 6.63
CA LEU A 55 7.91 21.60 7.41
C LEU A 55 8.79 22.53 8.25
N SER A 56 9.85 21.99 8.86
CA SER A 56 10.78 22.77 9.70
C SER A 56 11.57 23.81 8.91
N PHE A 57 11.85 23.55 7.63
CA PHE A 57 12.53 24.50 6.75
C PHE A 57 11.59 25.53 6.13
N SER A 58 10.29 25.22 6.06
CA SER A 58 9.27 26.06 5.45
C SER A 58 9.09 27.43 6.13
N GLU A 59 8.80 28.47 5.33
CA GLU A 59 8.34 29.78 5.82
C GLU A 59 6.95 29.67 6.46
N ASN A 60 6.10 28.85 5.84
CA ASN A 60 4.71 28.64 6.23
C ASN A 60 4.56 27.51 7.25
N ARG A 61 5.56 27.30 8.11
CA ARG A 61 5.50 26.27 9.16
C ARG A 61 4.36 26.46 10.17
N GLY A 62 3.80 27.66 10.24
CA GLY A 62 2.60 28.00 11.02
C GLY A 62 1.30 27.97 10.22
N ASP A 63 1.34 27.75 8.90
CA ASP A 63 0.15 27.65 8.08
C ASP A 63 -0.54 26.30 8.27
N ALA A 64 -1.87 26.33 8.45
CA ALA A 64 -2.64 25.14 8.73
C ALA A 64 -2.53 24.09 7.62
N ARG A 65 -2.42 24.49 6.34
CA ARG A 65 -2.33 23.55 5.22
C ARG A 65 -1.04 22.75 5.27
N ASN A 66 0.09 23.44 5.44
CA ASN A 66 1.41 22.82 5.55
C ASN A 66 1.50 21.87 6.74
N ILE A 67 0.95 22.28 7.90
CA ILE A 67 0.89 21.42 9.09
C ILE A 67 0.04 20.17 8.80
N VAL A 68 -1.17 20.33 8.24
CA VAL A 68 -2.09 19.22 7.99
C VAL A 68 -1.50 18.20 7.02
N VAL A 69 -0.93 18.62 5.88
CA VAL A 69 -0.34 17.66 4.93
C VAL A 69 0.85 16.90 5.52
N SER A 70 1.70 17.58 6.31
CA SER A 70 2.81 16.93 7.01
C SER A 70 2.32 15.97 8.09
N VAL A 71 1.31 16.37 8.90
CA VAL A 71 0.72 15.51 9.93
C VAL A 71 0.05 14.28 9.31
N PHE A 72 -0.65 14.43 8.20
CA PHE A 72 -1.28 13.31 7.50
C PHE A 72 -0.25 12.32 6.98
N MET A 73 0.84 12.79 6.38
CA MET A 73 1.96 11.94 5.97
C MET A 73 2.59 11.22 7.18
N MET A 74 2.85 11.94 8.28
CA MET A 74 3.42 11.36 9.49
C MET A 74 2.50 10.31 10.12
N ALA A 75 1.20 10.61 10.24
CA ALA A 75 0.22 9.71 10.82
C ALA A 75 0.07 8.42 10.00
N TRP A 76 -0.04 8.55 8.67
CA TRP A 76 -0.06 7.40 7.77
C TRP A 76 1.22 6.57 7.86
N ALA A 77 2.39 7.21 7.77
CA ALA A 77 3.67 6.50 7.78
C ALA A 77 3.96 5.82 9.12
N ALA A 78 3.63 6.46 10.25
CA ALA A 78 3.76 5.89 11.58
C ALA A 78 2.81 4.69 11.77
N ARG A 79 1.58 4.79 11.27
CA ARG A 79 0.62 3.67 11.29
C ARG A 79 1.09 2.50 10.42
N LEU A 80 1.55 2.76 9.20
CA LEU A 80 2.03 1.75 8.27
C LEU A 80 3.25 1.00 8.81
N SER A 81 4.30 1.73 9.17
CA SER A 81 5.50 1.13 9.75
C SER A 81 5.21 0.45 11.09
N GLY A 82 4.40 1.06 11.95
CA GLY A 82 4.04 0.50 13.25
C GLY A 82 3.29 -0.82 13.13
N PHE A 83 2.29 -0.89 12.25
CA PHE A 83 1.52 -2.13 12.03
C PHE A 83 2.37 -3.23 11.39
N LEU A 84 3.18 -2.89 10.37
CA LEU A 84 4.07 -3.86 9.72
C LEU A 84 5.13 -4.39 10.68
N LEU A 85 5.72 -3.51 11.51
CA LEU A 85 6.66 -3.89 12.54
C LEU A 85 6.01 -4.75 13.64
N PHE A 86 4.80 -4.39 14.10
CA PHE A 86 4.06 -5.23 15.04
C PHE A 86 3.81 -6.63 14.46
N ARG A 87 3.36 -6.71 13.20
CA ARG A 87 3.05 -7.97 12.52
C ARG A 87 4.29 -8.83 12.36
N ILE A 88 5.41 -8.28 11.92
CA ILE A 88 6.64 -9.05 11.69
C ILE A 88 7.25 -9.54 13.02
N LEU A 89 7.14 -8.76 14.09
CA LEU A 89 7.56 -9.17 15.43
C LEU A 89 6.69 -10.32 15.98
N LYS A 90 5.40 -10.35 15.64
CA LYS A 90 4.49 -11.44 16.03
C LYS A 90 4.62 -12.69 15.18
N THR A 91 4.75 -12.56 13.86
CA THR A 91 4.88 -13.70 12.94
C THR A 91 6.30 -14.28 12.95
N GLY A 92 7.30 -13.48 13.32
CA GLY A 92 8.70 -13.90 13.48
C GLY A 92 9.52 -13.92 12.18
N LYS A 93 8.88 -13.98 11.01
CA LYS A 93 9.51 -14.12 9.69
C LYS A 93 8.82 -13.27 8.62
N ASP A 94 9.59 -12.82 7.62
CA ASP A 94 9.09 -12.20 6.40
C ASP A 94 9.51 -13.00 5.15
N ASP A 95 8.56 -13.75 4.60
CA ASP A 95 8.77 -14.61 3.44
C ASP A 95 9.22 -13.82 2.19
N ARG A 96 9.08 -12.48 2.14
CA ARG A 96 9.51 -11.66 1.00
C ARG A 96 11.03 -11.64 0.81
N PHE A 97 11.79 -11.92 1.88
CA PHE A 97 13.24 -11.77 1.88
C PHE A 97 14.02 -13.09 1.92
N ASP A 98 13.33 -14.23 2.02
CA ASP A 98 13.95 -15.56 2.11
C ASP A 98 15.00 -15.80 1.01
N ASP A 99 14.68 -15.46 -0.24
CA ASP A 99 15.57 -15.69 -1.38
C ASP A 99 16.51 -14.52 -1.72
N LYS A 100 16.39 -13.41 -0.98
CA LYS A 100 17.05 -12.12 -1.29
C LYS A 100 18.07 -11.69 -0.24
N ARG A 101 17.85 -12.01 1.04
CA ARG A 101 18.65 -11.52 2.18
C ARG A 101 20.15 -11.85 2.07
N ASP A 102 20.47 -12.95 1.40
CA ASP A 102 21.85 -13.41 1.24
C ASP A 102 22.53 -12.93 -0.05
N LYS A 103 21.77 -12.26 -0.93
CA LYS A 103 22.25 -11.76 -2.22
C LYS A 103 22.35 -10.24 -2.16
N PHE A 104 23.58 -9.72 -2.03
CA PHE A 104 23.85 -8.28 -1.92
C PHE A 104 23.09 -7.44 -2.96
N TRP A 105 23.22 -7.77 -4.25
CA TRP A 105 22.60 -6.99 -5.33
C TRP A 105 21.08 -7.08 -5.35
N SER A 106 20.50 -8.24 -5.04
CA SER A 106 19.04 -8.40 -4.96
C SER A 106 18.45 -7.66 -3.77
N PHE A 107 19.16 -7.67 -2.63
CA PHE A 107 18.74 -6.92 -1.46
C PHE A 107 18.90 -5.42 -1.69
N LEU A 108 20.04 -4.96 -2.20
CA LEU A 108 20.25 -3.55 -2.56
C LEU A 108 19.19 -3.03 -3.54
N GLY A 109 18.82 -3.83 -4.54
CA GLY A 109 17.75 -3.48 -5.48
C GLY A 109 16.40 -3.20 -4.80
N PHE A 110 16.06 -3.95 -3.74
CA PHE A 110 14.88 -3.65 -2.92
C PHE A 110 15.00 -2.29 -2.21
N TRP A 111 16.16 -1.99 -1.62
CA TRP A 111 16.38 -0.71 -0.94
C TRP A 111 16.39 0.49 -1.89
N VAL A 112 16.96 0.35 -3.09
CA VAL A 112 16.90 1.40 -4.13
C VAL A 112 15.44 1.64 -4.54
N PHE A 113 14.66 0.58 -4.72
CA PHE A 113 13.24 0.72 -5.02
C PHE A 113 12.47 1.39 -3.86
N GLN A 114 12.81 1.05 -2.61
CA GLN A 114 12.26 1.70 -1.43
C GLN A 114 12.63 3.19 -1.36
N MET A 115 13.86 3.58 -1.75
CA MET A 115 14.25 5.00 -1.86
C MET A 115 13.38 5.75 -2.87
N LEU A 116 13.19 5.18 -4.07
CA LEU A 116 12.33 5.76 -5.10
C LEU A 116 10.89 5.89 -4.62
N TRP A 117 10.38 4.89 -3.91
CA TRP A 117 9.05 4.91 -3.33
C TRP A 117 8.86 6.00 -2.29
N VAL A 118 9.76 6.08 -1.30
CA VAL A 118 9.67 7.10 -0.24
C VAL A 118 9.75 8.50 -0.83
N TRP A 119 10.73 8.74 -1.69
CA TRP A 119 10.94 10.06 -2.26
C TRP A 119 9.78 10.50 -3.16
N THR A 120 9.31 9.63 -4.06
CA THR A 120 8.24 9.96 -5.01
C THR A 120 6.90 10.18 -4.29
N CYS A 121 6.55 9.34 -3.31
CA CYS A 121 5.31 9.51 -2.57
C CYS A 121 5.35 10.73 -1.63
N SER A 122 6.53 11.21 -1.24
CA SER A 122 6.69 12.42 -0.42
C SER A 122 6.57 13.72 -1.20
N LEU A 123 6.56 13.68 -2.54
CA LEU A 123 6.56 14.88 -3.40
C LEU A 123 5.46 15.91 -3.06
N PRO A 124 4.19 15.53 -2.81
CA PRO A 124 3.16 16.51 -2.47
C PRO A 124 3.51 17.35 -1.24
N VAL A 125 4.01 16.70 -0.18
CA VAL A 125 4.41 17.38 1.07
C VAL A 125 5.67 18.21 0.86
N THR A 126 6.69 17.63 0.22
CA THR A 126 7.97 18.30 -0.07
C THR A 126 7.77 19.58 -0.87
N ILE A 127 7.00 19.53 -1.95
CA ILE A 127 6.77 20.68 -2.83
C ILE A 127 5.86 21.70 -2.14
N SER A 128 4.81 21.27 -1.43
CA SER A 128 3.93 22.17 -0.69
C SER A 128 4.66 22.98 0.38
N ASN A 129 5.64 22.36 1.06
CA ASN A 129 6.47 23.01 2.08
C ASN A 129 7.60 23.88 1.50
N SER A 130 7.85 23.85 0.18
CA SER A 130 9.04 24.43 -0.43
C SER A 130 9.00 25.96 -0.59
N PRO A 131 10.16 26.65 -0.57
CA PRO A 131 10.26 28.10 -0.72
C PRO A 131 9.66 28.61 -2.03
N LYS A 132 9.77 27.82 -3.11
CA LYS A 132 9.15 28.19 -4.40
C LYS A 132 7.64 28.27 -4.33
N VAL A 133 7.00 27.50 -3.46
CA VAL A 133 5.55 27.56 -3.27
C VAL A 133 5.20 28.58 -2.20
N THR A 134 5.92 28.60 -1.07
CA THR A 134 5.57 29.44 0.08
C THR A 134 5.83 30.93 -0.12
N GLN A 135 6.70 31.33 -1.05
CA GLN A 135 6.91 32.73 -1.41
C GLN A 135 5.63 33.42 -1.96
N PHE A 136 4.65 32.65 -2.45
CA PHE A 136 3.37 33.19 -2.89
C PHE A 136 2.41 33.34 -1.71
N ARG A 137 1.50 34.31 -1.82
CA ARG A 137 0.35 34.40 -0.90
C ARG A 137 -0.45 33.11 -0.98
N GLN A 138 -0.71 32.48 0.16
CA GLN A 138 -1.50 31.25 0.22
C GLN A 138 -2.99 31.57 0.42
N PRO A 139 -3.92 30.75 -0.13
CA PRO A 139 -5.32 30.84 0.23
C PRO A 139 -5.51 30.41 1.68
N GLY A 140 -6.49 31.02 2.36
CA GLY A 140 -6.93 30.58 3.69
C GLY A 140 -7.27 29.09 3.68
N PHE A 141 -7.07 28.43 4.82
CA PHE A 141 -7.40 27.02 4.98
C PHE A 141 -8.92 26.80 4.98
N GLY A 142 -9.37 25.66 4.47
CA GLY A 142 -10.79 25.33 4.34
C GLY A 142 -11.36 25.57 2.93
N THR A 143 -10.51 25.60 1.91
CA THR A 143 -10.96 25.54 0.51
C THR A 143 -11.64 24.20 0.24
N GLY A 144 -12.40 24.09 -0.86
CA GLY A 144 -13.02 22.82 -1.26
C GLY A 144 -12.00 21.66 -1.40
N CYS A 145 -10.78 21.95 -1.85
CA CYS A 145 -9.68 20.99 -1.90
C CYS A 145 -9.24 20.54 -0.50
N ASP A 146 -9.12 21.47 0.45
CA ASP A 146 -8.74 21.15 1.84
C ASP A 146 -9.79 20.22 2.48
N ILE A 147 -11.09 20.55 2.33
CA ILE A 147 -12.19 19.76 2.88
C ILE A 147 -12.25 18.38 2.23
N ALA A 148 -12.20 18.30 0.89
CA ALA A 148 -12.21 17.04 0.18
C ALA A 148 -11.03 16.15 0.57
N GLY A 149 -9.83 16.72 0.69
CA GLY A 149 -8.64 16.01 1.13
C GLY A 149 -8.77 15.48 2.56
N ILE A 150 -9.29 16.26 3.51
CA ILE A 150 -9.52 15.78 4.88
C ILE A 150 -10.50 14.60 4.92
N VAL A 151 -11.61 14.70 4.18
CA VAL A 151 -12.60 13.62 4.10
C VAL A 151 -12.00 12.37 3.49
N LEU A 152 -11.28 12.50 2.37
CA LEU A 152 -10.60 11.38 1.70
C LEU A 152 -9.55 10.73 2.62
N PHE A 153 -8.77 11.53 3.35
CA PHE A 153 -7.79 11.03 4.30
C PHE A 153 -8.47 10.25 5.43
N ALA A 154 -9.54 10.78 6.03
CA ALA A 154 -10.26 10.12 7.11
C ALA A 154 -10.84 8.77 6.65
N ILE A 155 -11.48 8.72 5.48
CA ILE A 155 -12.01 7.47 4.90
C ILE A 155 -10.87 6.49 4.65
N GLY A 156 -9.80 6.92 3.98
CA GLY A 156 -8.67 6.06 3.63
C GLY A 156 -7.97 5.50 4.86
N PHE A 157 -7.71 6.35 5.86
CA PHE A 157 -7.04 5.97 7.10
C PHE A 157 -7.87 5.00 7.93
N ILE A 158 -9.20 5.19 8.02
CA ILE A 158 -10.11 4.24 8.69
C ILE A 158 -10.13 2.91 7.94
N MET A 159 -10.29 2.95 6.61
CA MET A 159 -10.34 1.74 5.79
C MET A 159 -9.05 0.92 5.92
N GLU A 160 -7.89 1.56 5.79
CA GLU A 160 -6.59 0.92 5.94
C GLU A 160 -6.42 0.33 7.34
N SER A 161 -6.61 1.14 8.39
CA SER A 161 -6.37 0.71 9.77
C SER A 161 -7.31 -0.41 10.21
N VAL A 162 -8.60 -0.29 9.93
CA VAL A 162 -9.60 -1.28 10.34
C VAL A 162 -9.44 -2.58 9.56
N SER A 163 -9.16 -2.51 8.26
CA SER A 163 -8.96 -3.72 7.46
C SER A 163 -7.70 -4.49 7.86
N ASP A 164 -6.60 -3.80 8.16
CA ASP A 164 -5.38 -4.44 8.68
C ASP A 164 -5.67 -5.21 9.99
N VAL A 165 -6.41 -4.60 10.92
CA VAL A 165 -6.82 -5.25 12.18
C VAL A 165 -7.79 -6.41 11.93
N GLN A 166 -8.77 -6.26 11.04
CA GLN A 166 -9.71 -7.32 10.66
C GLN A 166 -8.97 -8.53 10.09
N LYS A 167 -8.05 -8.31 9.14
CA LYS A 167 -7.26 -9.38 8.51
C LYS A 167 -6.34 -10.06 9.50
N TYR A 168 -5.71 -9.30 10.41
CA TYR A 168 -4.85 -9.84 11.46
C TYR A 168 -5.64 -10.73 12.42
N ARG A 169 -6.75 -10.23 12.98
CA ARG A 169 -7.61 -10.99 13.90
C ARG A 169 -8.20 -12.24 13.26
N PHE A 170 -8.64 -12.12 12.00
CA PHE A 170 -9.15 -13.27 11.25
C PHE A 170 -8.09 -14.37 11.13
N ARG A 171 -6.87 -14.00 10.73
CA ARG A 171 -5.76 -14.95 10.58
C ARG A 171 -5.28 -15.56 11.90
N SER A 172 -5.36 -14.83 13.01
CA SER A 172 -5.00 -15.38 14.31
C SER A 172 -5.97 -16.45 14.81
N VAL A 173 -7.23 -16.43 14.35
CA VAL A 173 -8.25 -17.40 14.76
C VAL A 173 -8.39 -18.54 13.73
N HIS A 174 -8.47 -18.22 12.43
CA HIS A 174 -8.80 -19.18 11.35
C HIS A 174 -7.63 -19.46 10.39
N GLY A 175 -6.39 -19.10 10.79
CA GLY A 175 -5.22 -19.11 9.90
C GLY A 175 -4.87 -20.46 9.29
N ASN A 176 -5.25 -21.56 9.96
CA ASN A 176 -4.97 -22.92 9.52
C ASN A 176 -6.13 -23.58 8.76
N ASP A 177 -7.33 -23.01 8.83
CA ASP A 177 -8.58 -23.67 8.40
C ASP A 177 -8.92 -23.42 6.93
N GLY A 178 -8.01 -22.73 6.22
CA GLY A 178 -8.18 -22.40 4.81
C GLY A 178 -9.28 -21.37 4.54
N GLU A 179 -9.82 -20.73 5.57
CA GLU A 179 -10.98 -19.86 5.40
C GLU A 179 -10.67 -18.56 4.67
N VAL A 180 -11.74 -17.98 4.13
CA VAL A 180 -11.69 -16.73 3.39
C VAL A 180 -12.14 -15.62 4.32
N CYS A 181 -11.28 -14.61 4.46
CA CYS A 181 -11.60 -13.43 5.25
C CYS A 181 -12.65 -12.61 4.48
N ASP A 182 -13.92 -12.79 4.83
CA ASP A 182 -15.08 -12.12 4.24
C ASP A 182 -15.86 -11.32 5.30
N VAL A 183 -15.12 -10.65 6.19
CA VAL A 183 -15.68 -9.89 7.33
C VAL A 183 -15.41 -8.40 7.18
N GLY A 184 -16.38 -7.57 7.55
CA GLY A 184 -16.24 -6.12 7.55
C GLY A 184 -15.94 -5.56 6.16
N PHE A 185 -14.83 -4.83 6.01
CA PHE A 185 -14.48 -4.24 4.71
C PHE A 185 -14.10 -5.28 3.66
N PHE A 186 -13.62 -6.46 4.07
CA PHE A 186 -13.33 -7.54 3.14
C PHE A 186 -14.57 -8.12 2.47
N ALA A 187 -15.76 -7.91 3.05
CA ALA A 187 -17.01 -8.27 2.39
C ALA A 187 -17.35 -7.34 1.23
N TRP A 188 -16.78 -6.14 1.14
CA TRP A 188 -17.11 -5.14 0.12
C TRP A 188 -16.02 -5.00 -0.94
N THR A 189 -14.77 -5.28 -0.58
CA THR A 189 -13.62 -5.26 -1.49
C THR A 189 -12.57 -6.26 -1.01
N ARG A 190 -11.82 -6.85 -1.94
CA ARG A 190 -10.76 -7.83 -1.64
C ARG A 190 -9.52 -7.17 -1.03
N HIS A 191 -9.27 -5.90 -1.38
CA HIS A 191 -8.11 -5.12 -0.91
C HIS A 191 -8.50 -3.76 -0.32
N PRO A 192 -9.28 -3.73 0.78
CA PRO A 192 -9.69 -2.49 1.43
C PRO A 192 -8.51 -1.68 1.96
N ASN A 193 -7.44 -2.35 2.40
CA ASN A 193 -6.23 -1.70 2.88
C ASN A 193 -5.51 -0.94 1.76
N TYR A 194 -5.42 -1.53 0.55
CA TYR A 194 -4.81 -0.87 -0.59
C TYR A 194 -5.64 0.29 -1.13
N PHE A 195 -6.97 0.14 -1.15
CA PHE A 195 -7.84 1.26 -1.50
C PHE A 195 -7.69 2.41 -0.51
N GLY A 196 -7.61 2.11 0.80
CA GLY A 196 -7.34 3.11 1.84
C GLY A 196 -6.01 3.84 1.65
N GLU A 197 -4.94 3.11 1.36
CA GLU A 197 -3.62 3.67 1.09
C GLU A 197 -3.61 4.61 -0.14
N ILE A 198 -4.29 4.21 -1.21
CA ILE A 198 -4.46 5.03 -2.42
C ILE A 198 -5.23 6.32 -2.07
N LEU A 199 -6.35 6.22 -1.34
CA LEU A 199 -7.14 7.38 -0.93
C LEU A 199 -6.32 8.37 -0.10
N ILE A 200 -5.48 7.87 0.82
CA ILE A 200 -4.61 8.71 1.65
C ILE A 200 -3.62 9.51 0.80
N GLN A 201 -2.96 8.89 -0.18
CA GLN A 201 -2.03 9.62 -1.04
C GLN A 201 -2.73 10.68 -1.89
N PHE A 202 -3.88 10.34 -2.49
CA PHE A 202 -4.68 11.32 -3.24
C PHE A 202 -5.23 12.42 -2.33
N ALA A 203 -5.56 12.13 -1.08
CA ALA A 203 -5.96 13.13 -0.09
C ALA A 203 -4.85 14.14 0.18
N ILE A 204 -3.64 13.67 0.50
CA ILE A 204 -2.48 14.54 0.75
C ILE A 204 -2.18 15.41 -0.48
N PHE A 205 -2.22 14.82 -1.69
CA PHE A 205 -2.07 15.57 -2.93
C PHE A 205 -3.15 16.64 -3.12
N THR A 206 -4.42 16.30 -2.85
CA THR A 206 -5.56 17.22 -3.02
C THR A 206 -5.42 18.46 -2.14
N ILE A 207 -4.97 18.29 -0.88
CA ILE A 207 -4.69 19.42 0.01
C ILE A 207 -3.44 20.19 -0.47
N ALA A 208 -2.37 19.49 -0.81
CA ALA A 208 -1.11 20.11 -1.25
C ALA A 208 -1.28 20.98 -2.50
N VAL A 209 -2.10 20.56 -3.47
CA VAL A 209 -2.33 21.28 -4.74
C VAL A 209 -3.31 22.45 -4.62
N ALA A 210 -3.99 22.61 -3.47
CA ALA A 210 -5.02 23.63 -3.28
C ALA A 210 -4.56 25.07 -3.65
N PRO A 211 -3.34 25.53 -3.33
CA PRO A 211 -2.88 26.86 -3.72
C PRO A 211 -2.77 27.07 -5.24
N ALA A 212 -2.39 26.02 -5.98
CA ALA A 212 -2.35 26.04 -7.44
C ALA A 212 -3.78 25.99 -8.03
N ALA A 213 -4.63 25.10 -7.52
CA ALA A 213 -6.01 24.94 -7.97
C ALA A 213 -6.86 26.20 -7.79
N ASN A 214 -6.57 27.01 -6.78
CA ASN A 214 -7.25 28.28 -6.53
C ASN A 214 -6.56 29.50 -7.19
N ASN A 215 -5.58 29.28 -8.07
CA ASN A 215 -4.84 30.33 -8.81
C ASN A 215 -4.01 31.31 -7.95
N TYR A 216 -3.68 30.94 -6.71
CA TYR A 216 -2.82 31.71 -5.81
C TYR A 216 -1.33 31.53 -6.13
N VAL A 217 -0.96 30.30 -6.52
CA VAL A 217 0.39 29.97 -7.02
C VAL A 217 0.31 29.84 -8.53
N ARG A 218 1.25 30.49 -9.26
CA ARG A 218 1.25 30.52 -10.74
C ARG A 218 2.63 30.22 -11.30
N GLY A 219 2.69 29.86 -12.58
CA GLY A 219 3.93 29.55 -13.29
C GLY A 219 4.56 28.23 -12.85
N GLY A 220 5.90 28.16 -12.84
CA GLY A 220 6.65 26.95 -12.52
C GLY A 220 6.23 26.25 -11.21
N PRO A 221 6.03 26.97 -10.09
CA PRO A 221 5.62 26.35 -8.82
C PRO A 221 4.21 25.74 -8.86
N SER A 222 3.30 26.31 -9.65
CA SER A 222 1.98 25.71 -9.90
C SER A 222 2.12 24.39 -10.65
N ALA A 223 2.97 24.37 -11.69
CA ALA A 223 3.25 23.15 -12.45
C ALA A 223 3.89 22.08 -11.55
N ALA A 224 4.80 22.45 -10.65
CA ALA A 224 5.40 21.53 -9.69
C ALA A 224 4.36 20.93 -8.71
N LEU A 225 3.43 21.75 -8.20
CA LEU A 225 2.34 21.26 -7.35
C LEU A 225 1.46 20.24 -8.08
N TYR A 226 1.08 20.49 -9.33
CA TYR A 226 0.36 19.49 -10.14
C TYR A 226 1.20 18.26 -10.44
N ALA A 227 2.49 18.43 -10.79
CA ALA A 227 3.41 17.32 -11.04
C ALA A 227 3.61 16.41 -9.82
N SER A 228 3.38 16.92 -8.61
CA SER A 228 3.44 16.10 -7.39
C SER A 228 2.41 14.95 -7.36
N ILE A 229 1.40 14.96 -8.24
CA ILE A 229 0.49 13.83 -8.48
C ILE A 229 1.22 12.55 -8.88
N LEU A 230 2.47 12.66 -9.34
CA LEU A 230 3.35 11.52 -9.57
C LEU A 230 3.49 10.63 -8.33
N GLY A 231 3.43 11.18 -7.11
CA GLY A 231 3.44 10.40 -5.87
C GLY A 231 2.26 9.41 -5.79
N PRO A 232 1.01 9.90 -5.71
CA PRO A 232 -0.17 9.04 -5.71
C PRO A 232 -0.27 8.09 -6.91
N ILE A 233 0.06 8.55 -8.12
CA ILE A 233 0.04 7.70 -9.32
C ILE A 233 1.09 6.61 -9.23
N PHE A 234 2.30 6.93 -8.76
CA PHE A 234 3.36 5.96 -8.57
C PHE A 234 2.94 4.90 -7.55
N LEU A 235 2.47 5.29 -6.36
CA LEU A 235 1.98 4.33 -5.35
C LEU A 235 0.87 3.43 -5.93
N THR A 236 -0.12 4.03 -6.58
CA THR A 236 -1.25 3.28 -7.17
C THR A 236 -0.74 2.29 -8.19
N SER A 237 0.17 2.70 -9.06
CA SER A 237 0.78 1.84 -10.07
C SER A 237 1.58 0.70 -9.45
N LEU A 238 2.29 0.96 -8.34
CA LEU A 238 2.99 -0.08 -7.61
C LEU A 238 2.01 -1.13 -7.09
N LEU A 239 0.99 -0.72 -6.34
CA LEU A 239 0.01 -1.63 -5.74
C LEU A 239 -0.79 -2.41 -6.78
N MET A 240 -1.04 -1.82 -7.95
CA MET A 240 -1.83 -2.46 -8.99
C MET A 240 -0.99 -3.35 -9.90
N PHE A 241 0.23 -2.97 -10.28
CA PHE A 241 0.93 -3.61 -11.39
C PHE A 241 2.24 -4.29 -11.03
N LEU A 242 2.87 -3.93 -9.91
CA LEU A 242 4.20 -4.45 -9.58
C LEU A 242 4.21 -5.22 -8.26
N SER A 243 3.71 -4.59 -7.21
CA SER A 243 3.53 -5.13 -5.87
C SER A 243 2.04 -5.21 -5.54
N GLY A 244 1.68 -5.66 -4.34
CA GLY A 244 0.29 -5.66 -3.91
C GLY A 244 -0.58 -6.70 -4.64
N LEU A 245 -1.48 -6.24 -5.50
CA LEU A 245 -2.52 -7.06 -6.13
C LEU A 245 -1.96 -8.23 -6.98
N PRO A 246 -0.98 -8.04 -7.90
CA PRO A 246 -0.45 -9.13 -8.72
C PRO A 246 0.20 -10.25 -7.90
N LEU A 247 0.76 -9.92 -6.73
CA LEU A 247 1.41 -10.89 -5.84
C LEU A 247 0.41 -11.64 -4.94
N GLN A 248 -0.78 -11.09 -4.71
CA GLN A 248 -1.77 -11.68 -3.80
C GLN A 248 -2.91 -12.40 -4.52
N GLU A 249 -3.39 -11.86 -5.64
CA GLU A 249 -4.59 -12.35 -6.29
C GLU A 249 -4.37 -13.69 -6.98
N ARG A 250 -3.76 -13.67 -8.17
CA ARG A 250 -3.55 -14.88 -8.97
C ARG A 250 -2.65 -15.91 -8.28
N PRO A 251 -1.50 -15.54 -7.68
CA PRO A 251 -0.67 -16.51 -6.95
C PRO A 251 -1.37 -17.09 -5.71
N GLY A 252 -2.14 -16.28 -4.99
CA GLY A 252 -2.91 -16.73 -3.83
C GLY A 252 -4.02 -17.71 -4.22
N ALA A 253 -4.75 -17.41 -5.30
CA ALA A 253 -5.75 -18.31 -5.88
C ALA A 253 -5.14 -19.62 -6.37
N LYS A 254 -4.02 -19.54 -7.11
CA LYS A 254 -3.27 -20.71 -7.58
C LYS A 254 -2.87 -21.62 -6.42
N LYS A 255 -2.28 -21.06 -5.36
CA LYS A 255 -1.85 -21.81 -4.18
C LYS A 255 -3.01 -22.50 -3.45
N ARG A 256 -4.19 -21.86 -3.38
CA ARG A 256 -5.38 -22.46 -2.76
C ARG A 256 -5.95 -23.58 -3.63
N TYR A 257 -6.06 -23.36 -4.94
CA TYR A 257 -6.55 -24.35 -5.90
C TYR A 257 -5.66 -25.60 -5.93
N GLU A 258 -4.34 -25.43 -6.09
CA GLU A 258 -3.40 -26.55 -6.18
C GLU A 258 -3.35 -27.41 -4.91
N LYS A 259 -3.68 -26.81 -3.75
CA LYS A 259 -3.73 -27.51 -2.46
C LYS A 259 -5.12 -28.05 -2.10
N GLY A 260 -6.14 -27.84 -2.93
CA GLY A 260 -7.52 -28.26 -2.62
C GLY A 260 -8.17 -27.53 -1.43
N ILE A 261 -7.62 -26.38 -1.01
CA ILE A 261 -8.06 -25.71 0.22
C ILE A 261 -9.28 -24.84 -0.04
N LYS A 262 -10.48 -25.34 0.28
CA LYS A 262 -11.78 -24.60 0.23
C LYS A 262 -11.91 -23.75 -1.05
N TRP A 263 -11.56 -24.37 -2.19
CA TRP A 263 -11.54 -23.67 -3.47
C TRP A 263 -12.92 -23.14 -3.90
N PRO A 264 -14.02 -23.92 -3.82
CA PRO A 264 -15.35 -23.44 -4.21
C PRO A 264 -15.77 -22.16 -3.45
N GLU A 265 -15.47 -22.09 -2.16
CA GLU A 265 -15.75 -20.92 -1.32
C GLU A 265 -14.90 -19.71 -1.72
N TYR A 266 -13.61 -19.94 -1.98
CA TYR A 266 -12.71 -18.88 -2.42
C TYR A 266 -13.05 -18.36 -3.82
N GLU A 267 -13.38 -19.25 -4.76
CA GLU A 267 -13.82 -18.86 -6.10
C GLU A 267 -15.09 -18.01 -6.05
N ARG A 268 -16.07 -18.40 -5.21
CA ARG A 268 -17.28 -17.61 -4.99
C ARG A 268 -16.95 -16.22 -4.46
N TYR A 269 -16.02 -16.12 -3.50
CA TYR A 269 -15.55 -14.84 -2.98
C TYR A 269 -14.92 -13.97 -4.07
N LEU A 270 -14.03 -14.51 -4.90
CA LEU A 270 -13.42 -13.78 -6.01
C LEU A 270 -14.45 -13.25 -7.02
N ARG A 271 -15.52 -14.02 -7.27
CA ARG A 271 -16.59 -13.64 -8.23
C ARG A 271 -17.51 -12.53 -7.70
N ARG A 272 -17.82 -12.56 -6.40
CA ARG A 272 -18.80 -11.66 -5.76
C ARG A 272 -18.20 -10.41 -5.12
N THR A 273 -16.91 -10.39 -4.86
CA THR A 273 -16.28 -9.27 -4.13
C THR A 273 -15.43 -8.42 -5.07
N SER A 274 -15.69 -7.11 -5.07
CA SER A 274 -14.90 -6.14 -5.85
C SER A 274 -13.42 -6.24 -5.52
N ILE A 275 -12.54 -6.04 -6.50
CA ILE A 275 -11.09 -6.20 -6.27
C ILE A 275 -10.51 -5.07 -5.40
N LEU A 276 -10.88 -3.83 -5.67
CA LEU A 276 -10.25 -2.66 -5.05
C LEU A 276 -11.29 -1.66 -4.52
N ILE A 277 -12.18 -1.17 -5.38
CA ILE A 277 -13.19 -0.17 -4.99
C ILE A 277 -14.33 -0.85 -4.21
N PRO A 278 -14.63 -0.44 -2.97
CA PRO A 278 -15.72 -1.03 -2.18
C PRO A 278 -17.06 -1.01 -2.91
N PHE A 279 -17.73 -2.17 -2.98
CA PHE A 279 -19.02 -2.29 -3.66
C PHE A 279 -19.87 -3.42 -3.08
N PRO A 280 -21.22 -3.28 -3.05
CA PRO A 280 -22.09 -4.34 -2.55
C PRO A 280 -21.93 -5.66 -3.34
N PRO A 281 -21.66 -6.81 -2.67
CA PRO A 281 -21.39 -8.07 -3.34
C PRO A 281 -22.53 -8.58 -4.23
N GLN A 282 -23.77 -8.37 -3.80
CA GLN A 282 -24.96 -8.83 -4.51
C GLN A 282 -25.11 -8.14 -5.87
N LEU A 283 -24.58 -6.92 -5.99
CA LEU A 283 -24.54 -6.17 -7.24
C LEU A 283 -23.30 -6.53 -8.04
N TYR A 284 -22.13 -6.60 -7.40
CA TYR A 284 -20.86 -6.94 -8.07
C TYR A 284 -20.94 -8.30 -8.76
N GLU A 285 -21.49 -9.32 -8.09
CA GLU A 285 -21.61 -10.67 -8.64
C GLU A 285 -22.31 -10.69 -10.01
N LYS A 286 -23.35 -9.86 -10.17
CA LYS A 286 -24.17 -9.74 -11.38
C LYS A 286 -23.58 -8.80 -12.44
N MET A 287 -22.49 -8.08 -12.15
CA MET A 287 -21.92 -7.11 -13.08
C MET A 287 -21.29 -7.80 -14.31
N PRO A 288 -21.50 -7.26 -15.52
CA PRO A 288 -20.76 -7.67 -16.70
C PRO A 288 -19.25 -7.56 -16.49
N VAL A 289 -18.51 -8.51 -17.06
CA VAL A 289 -17.04 -8.56 -16.97
C VAL A 289 -16.38 -7.28 -17.50
N ILE A 290 -17.00 -6.61 -18.47
CA ILE A 290 -16.52 -5.32 -18.98
C ILE A 290 -16.49 -4.26 -17.86
N LEU A 291 -17.54 -4.15 -17.05
CA LEU A 291 -17.60 -3.18 -15.96
C LEU A 291 -16.64 -3.55 -14.83
N LYS A 292 -16.51 -4.85 -14.51
CA LYS A 292 -15.52 -5.33 -13.53
C LYS A 292 -14.11 -4.93 -13.95
N ARG A 293 -13.77 -5.09 -15.23
CA ARG A 293 -12.44 -4.78 -15.79
C ARG A 293 -12.15 -3.29 -15.91
N THR A 294 -13.14 -2.46 -16.24
CA THR A 294 -12.93 -1.04 -16.50
C THR A 294 -13.17 -0.16 -15.27
N VAL A 295 -14.31 -0.32 -14.60
CA VAL A 295 -14.72 0.53 -13.47
C VAL A 295 -14.06 0.06 -12.18
N PHE A 296 -14.07 -1.25 -11.92
CA PHE A 296 -13.54 -1.81 -10.68
C PHE A 296 -12.07 -2.22 -10.79
N LEU A 297 -11.45 -2.05 -11.95
CA LEU A 297 -10.04 -2.31 -12.21
C LEU A 297 -9.66 -3.79 -12.02
N GLU A 298 -10.59 -4.72 -12.25
CA GLU A 298 -10.33 -6.15 -12.21
C GLU A 298 -9.65 -6.62 -13.51
N PHE A 299 -8.39 -6.20 -13.72
CA PHE A 299 -7.64 -6.55 -14.90
C PHE A 299 -7.43 -8.07 -15.06
N PRO A 300 -7.32 -8.58 -16.30
CA PRO A 300 -7.11 -10.01 -16.56
C PRO A 300 -5.90 -10.63 -15.85
N LEU A 301 -4.89 -9.81 -15.53
CA LEU A 301 -3.68 -10.28 -14.85
C LEU A 301 -3.94 -10.80 -13.42
N TYR A 302 -5.02 -10.33 -12.76
CA TYR A 302 -5.43 -10.78 -11.42
C TYR A 302 -6.27 -12.06 -11.46
N VAL A 303 -6.96 -12.32 -12.57
CA VAL A 303 -7.93 -13.41 -12.68
C VAL A 303 -7.20 -14.74 -12.80
N PHE A 304 -7.53 -15.66 -11.89
CA PHE A 304 -7.04 -17.03 -11.94
C PHE A 304 -8.02 -17.91 -12.74
N ASP A 305 -7.47 -18.64 -13.71
CA ASP A 305 -8.15 -19.64 -14.51
C ASP A 305 -7.46 -20.98 -14.23
N PRO A 306 -8.13 -21.93 -13.55
CA PRO A 306 -7.52 -23.22 -13.20
C PRO A 306 -6.97 -23.96 -14.41
N ALA A 307 -7.66 -23.93 -15.56
CA ALA A 307 -7.25 -24.66 -16.75
C ALA A 307 -5.95 -24.10 -17.35
N LYS A 308 -5.74 -22.79 -17.25
CA LYS A 308 -4.58 -22.11 -17.84
C LYS A 308 -3.41 -21.94 -16.88
N HIS A 309 -3.68 -21.84 -15.58
CA HIS A 309 -2.72 -21.30 -14.61
C HIS A 309 -2.28 -22.30 -13.54
N ALA A 310 -3.06 -23.35 -13.27
CA ALA A 310 -2.73 -24.37 -12.29
C ALA A 310 -1.77 -25.42 -12.87
N ASP A 311 -0.89 -25.95 -12.02
CA ASP A 311 -0.13 -27.15 -12.31
C ASP A 311 -1.01 -28.38 -12.07
N GLN A 312 -1.60 -28.90 -13.15
CA GLN A 312 -2.52 -30.05 -13.09
C GLN A 312 -1.84 -31.32 -12.57
N SER A 313 -0.52 -31.45 -12.74
CA SER A 313 0.22 -32.60 -12.22
C SER A 313 0.26 -32.59 -10.69
N LYS A 314 0.43 -31.40 -10.07
CA LYS A 314 0.37 -31.23 -8.61
C LYS A 314 -1.02 -31.47 -8.06
N VAL A 315 -2.06 -31.00 -8.76
CA VAL A 315 -3.46 -31.23 -8.37
C VAL A 315 -3.77 -32.73 -8.34
N GLN A 316 -3.35 -33.45 -9.38
CA GLN A 316 -3.53 -34.91 -9.46
C GLN A 316 -2.73 -35.65 -8.38
N ALA A 317 -1.48 -35.25 -8.13
CA ALA A 317 -0.65 -35.85 -7.09
C ALA A 317 -1.27 -35.67 -5.68
N ASN A 318 -1.72 -34.46 -5.35
CA ASN A 318 -2.37 -34.17 -4.07
C ASN A 318 -3.69 -34.94 -3.91
N SER A 319 -4.48 -35.03 -4.99
CA SER A 319 -5.74 -35.80 -4.99
C SER A 319 -5.48 -37.30 -4.80
N ALA A 320 -4.40 -37.83 -5.37
CA ALA A 320 -3.99 -39.22 -5.22
C ALA A 320 -3.44 -39.54 -3.81
N GLU A 321 -2.76 -38.58 -3.16
CA GLU A 321 -2.36 -38.69 -1.75
C GLU A 321 -3.57 -38.65 -0.81
N GLU A 322 -4.52 -37.73 -0.98
CA GLU A 322 -5.75 -37.69 -0.18
C GLU A 322 -6.59 -38.96 -0.36
N GLY A 323 -6.65 -39.50 -1.58
CA GLY A 323 -7.28 -40.78 -1.88
C GLY A 323 -6.59 -41.99 -1.25
N ARG A 324 -5.27 -41.92 -1.01
CA ARG A 324 -4.49 -42.95 -0.30
C ARG A 324 -4.62 -42.89 1.22
N VAL A 325 -4.99 -41.75 1.79
CA VAL A 325 -5.21 -41.59 3.25
C VAL A 325 -6.61 -42.04 3.68
N ARG A 326 -7.57 -42.20 2.73
CA ARG A 326 -8.92 -42.75 3.01
C ARG A 326 -9.13 -44.23 2.59
N PRO A 327 -8.34 -45.18 3.10
CA PRO A 327 -8.87 -46.53 3.28
C PRO A 327 -8.57 -47.06 4.69
N SER A 328 -9.45 -46.79 5.67
CA SER A 328 -9.59 -47.66 6.87
C SER A 328 -10.81 -47.38 7.77
N ASP A 329 -11.52 -46.26 7.66
CA ASP A 329 -12.60 -45.96 8.64
C ASP A 329 -13.98 -46.57 8.33
N GLU A 330 -14.17 -47.33 7.24
CA GLU A 330 -15.47 -47.94 6.90
C GLU A 330 -15.60 -49.45 7.19
N GLN A 331 -14.57 -50.12 7.72
CA GLN A 331 -14.64 -51.57 8.04
C GLN A 331 -14.87 -51.89 9.53
N GLY A 332 -15.09 -50.91 10.41
CA GLY A 332 -15.21 -51.11 11.86
C GLY A 332 -16.62 -51.18 12.47
N LEU A 333 -17.71 -51.02 11.70
CA LEU A 333 -19.08 -50.91 12.24
C LEU A 333 -20.03 -52.03 11.80
N ARG A 334 -19.49 -53.17 11.37
CA ARG A 334 -20.26 -54.42 11.20
C ARG A 334 -19.53 -55.56 11.89
N SER A 335 -19.67 -55.65 13.20
CA SER A 335 -19.50 -56.89 13.98
C SER A 335 -20.38 -56.86 15.21
#